data_AF-A0A6G2TUA9-F1
#
_entry.id   AF-A0A6G2TUA9-F1
#
_cell.length_a   1.000
_cell.length_b   1.000
_cell.length_c   1.000
_cell.angle_alpha   90.00
_cell.angle_beta   90.00
_cell.angle_gamma   90.00
#
_symmetry.space_group_name_H-M   'P 1'
#
loop_
_entity.id
_entity.type
_entity.pdbx_description
1 polymer ?
#
loop_
_entity_poly.entity_id
_entity_poly.type
_entity_poly.pdbx_seq_one_letter_code
_entity_poly.pdbx_strand_id
1 'polypeptide(L)'
;MGDLSLKTPKWQRGEGNRTGPPPGGAPALPPTRHNRGVSKNKPRRPAVTPTTPCRCGSGEPYRDCCGGCHQGRTAAPTAERLMRSRYSAFVVADTGYLLRTWHPTTRPGGLDLEPAQRWTGLEILGTTGGSAFHTEGTVEFRAHYTLHGQADSQYEHSRFVRENGLWVYLDALPPA
;
A
#
# COMPACT_ATOMS: atom_id res chain seq x y z
N MET A 1 -0.71 -20.67 -30.79
CA MET A 1 -0.37 -21.12 -29.43
C MET A 1 -0.58 -19.94 -28.52
N GLY A 2 -1.63 -19.93 -27.72
CA GLY A 2 -1.97 -18.78 -26.87
C GLY A 2 -2.41 -19.24 -25.50
N ASP A 3 -1.81 -18.63 -24.47
CA ASP A 3 -2.50 -18.04 -23.32
C ASP A 3 -1.45 -17.20 -22.56
N LEU A 4 -1.33 -15.92 -22.94
CA LEU A 4 -0.61 -14.95 -22.13
C LEU A 4 -1.52 -14.51 -21.00
N SER A 5 -1.54 -15.31 -19.94
CA SER A 5 -2.30 -15.06 -18.71
C SER A 5 -1.74 -13.84 -17.97
N LEU A 6 -2.08 -12.65 -18.50
CA LEU A 6 -1.80 -11.33 -17.92
C LEU A 6 -2.60 -11.17 -16.63
N LYS A 7 -2.10 -11.79 -15.56
CA LYS A 7 -2.65 -11.63 -14.20
C LYS A 7 -2.38 -10.19 -13.75
N THR A 8 -3.45 -9.40 -13.72
CA THR A 8 -3.52 -8.06 -13.13
C THR A 8 -2.80 -8.03 -11.78
N PRO A 9 -2.08 -6.94 -11.44
CA PRO A 9 -1.46 -6.80 -10.12
C PRO A 9 -2.48 -7.06 -9.01
N LYS A 10 -2.15 -7.94 -8.05
CA LYS A 10 -3.08 -8.42 -7.00
C LYS A 10 -3.71 -7.30 -6.15
N TRP A 11 -3.22 -6.07 -6.26
CA TRP A 11 -3.75 -4.85 -5.65
C TRP A 11 -5.12 -4.36 -6.21
N GLN A 12 -5.56 -4.83 -7.38
CA GLN A 12 -6.64 -4.16 -8.15
C GLN A 12 -8.05 -4.78 -8.09
N ARG A 13 -8.29 -5.89 -7.37
CA ARG A 13 -9.67 -6.43 -7.25
C ARG A 13 -10.53 -5.68 -6.22
N GLY A 14 -10.95 -4.48 -6.61
CA GLY A 14 -12.13 -3.81 -6.07
C GLY A 14 -13.30 -3.95 -7.05
N GLU A 15 -13.94 -5.11 -7.08
CA GLU A 15 -15.12 -5.36 -7.93
C GLU A 15 -16.37 -4.66 -7.35
N GLY A 16 -16.48 -3.36 -7.63
CA GLY A 16 -17.66 -2.56 -7.29
C GLY A 16 -18.85 -2.86 -8.18
N ASN A 17 -19.61 -3.91 -7.87
CA ASN A 17 -20.88 -4.19 -8.54
C ASN A 17 -21.91 -3.08 -8.21
N ARG A 18 -22.18 -2.21 -9.19
CA ARG A 18 -23.25 -1.21 -9.12
C ARG A 18 -24.55 -1.79 -9.66
N THR A 19 -25.40 -2.31 -8.78
CA THR A 19 -26.84 -2.43 -9.04
C THR A 19 -27.57 -1.28 -8.33
N GLY A 20 -28.41 -0.54 -9.07
CA GLY A 20 -29.19 0.57 -8.53
C GLY A 20 -30.35 0.11 -7.63
N PRO A 21 -30.86 0.98 -6.73
CA PRO A 21 -31.95 0.62 -5.83
C PRO A 21 -33.32 0.68 -6.54
N PRO A 22 -34.26 -0.25 -6.25
CA PRO A 22 -35.66 -0.07 -6.57
C PRO A 22 -36.35 0.89 -5.58
N PRO A 23 -37.43 1.61 -5.98
CA PRO A 23 -38.19 2.50 -5.10
C PRO A 23 -39.32 1.77 -4.36
N GLY A 24 -39.77 2.36 -3.24
CA GLY A 24 -41.01 1.98 -2.53
C GLY A 24 -40.75 1.39 -1.13
N GLY A 25 -41.26 2.06 -0.09
CA GLY A 25 -40.95 1.75 1.31
C GLY A 25 -42.03 0.99 2.07
N ALA A 26 -41.65 0.49 3.26
CA ALA A 26 -42.52 0.01 4.32
C ALA A 26 -41.89 0.35 5.70
N PRO A 27 -42.68 0.56 6.77
CA PRO A 27 -42.18 1.13 8.04
C PRO A 27 -41.35 0.16 8.90
N ALA A 28 -40.63 0.74 9.86
CA ALA A 28 -39.56 0.09 10.61
C ALA A 28 -40.01 -0.94 11.66
N LEU A 29 -39.23 -2.02 11.76
CA LEU A 29 -39.20 -2.93 12.91
C LEU A 29 -38.05 -2.53 13.87
N PRO A 30 -38.20 -2.69 15.19
CA PRO A 30 -37.14 -2.37 16.16
C PRO A 30 -35.93 -3.33 16.03
N PRO A 31 -34.71 -2.87 16.34
CA PRO A 31 -33.50 -3.64 16.07
C PRO A 31 -33.35 -4.83 17.01
N THR A 32 -33.39 -6.04 16.46
CA THR A 32 -32.87 -7.23 17.13
C THR A 32 -31.36 -7.04 17.35
N ARG A 33 -30.96 -6.93 18.62
CA ARG A 33 -29.59 -6.70 19.08
C ARG A 33 -28.70 -7.92 18.83
N HIS A 34 -28.37 -8.17 17.57
CA HIS A 34 -27.40 -9.17 17.16
C HIS A 34 -26.02 -8.80 17.72
N ASN A 35 -25.66 -9.44 18.83
CA ASN A 35 -24.38 -9.27 19.51
C ASN A 35 -23.28 -9.87 18.63
N ARG A 36 -22.83 -9.11 17.62
CA ARG A 36 -21.89 -9.57 16.58
C ARG A 36 -20.54 -9.87 17.23
N GLY A 37 -20.35 -11.13 17.59
CA GLY A 37 -19.16 -11.59 18.31
C GLY A 37 -17.88 -11.23 17.56
N VAL A 38 -16.91 -10.68 18.29
CA VAL A 38 -15.58 -10.40 17.75
C VAL A 38 -14.93 -11.74 17.39
N SER A 39 -14.76 -12.03 16.10
CA SER A 39 -14.07 -13.24 15.63
C SER A 39 -12.64 -13.29 16.19
N LYS A 40 -12.44 -14.15 17.19
CA LYS A 40 -11.22 -14.24 18.00
C LYS A 40 -9.95 -14.69 17.25
N ASN A 41 -10.02 -14.94 15.94
CA ASN A 41 -9.01 -15.66 15.18
C ASN A 41 -8.51 -14.94 13.91
N LYS A 42 -8.65 -13.60 13.81
CA LYS A 42 -7.98 -12.85 12.74
C LYS A 42 -6.49 -12.72 13.11
N PRO A 43 -5.55 -13.26 12.31
CA PRO A 43 -4.13 -13.20 12.66
C PRO A 43 -3.70 -11.74 12.83
N ARG A 44 -2.98 -11.41 13.91
CA ARG A 44 -2.46 -10.04 14.10
C ARG A 44 -1.38 -9.71 13.07
N ARG A 45 -1.31 -8.44 12.68
CA ARG A 45 -0.12 -7.87 12.01
C ARG A 45 0.97 -7.65 13.07
N PRO A 46 2.27 -7.77 12.73
CA PRO A 46 3.35 -7.51 13.68
C PRO A 46 3.24 -6.08 14.20
N ALA A 47 3.35 -5.92 15.52
CA ALA A 47 3.27 -4.61 16.16
C ALA A 47 4.53 -3.80 15.85
N VAL A 48 4.42 -2.84 14.92
CA VAL A 48 5.41 -1.79 14.71
C VAL A 48 5.14 -0.69 15.74
N THR A 49 6.12 -0.38 16.58
CA THR A 49 6.05 0.68 17.59
C THR A 49 6.95 1.85 17.19
N PRO A 50 6.85 3.02 17.84
CA PRO A 50 7.74 4.16 17.57
C PRO A 50 9.25 3.82 17.63
N THR A 51 9.64 2.87 18.48
CA THR A 51 11.04 2.50 18.75
C THR A 51 11.51 1.23 18.04
N THR A 52 10.61 0.41 17.47
CA THR A 52 11.06 -0.73 16.65
C THR A 52 11.78 -0.26 15.38
N PRO A 53 12.83 -0.97 14.92
CA PRO A 53 13.48 -0.70 13.64
C PRO A 53 12.48 -0.62 12.48
N CYS A 54 12.65 0.37 11.62
CA CYS A 54 11.75 0.62 10.51
C CYS A 54 11.81 -0.52 9.48
N ARG A 55 10.63 -1.00 9.07
CA ARG A 55 10.52 -2.19 8.23
C ARG A 55 10.99 -1.98 6.78
N CYS A 56 11.21 -0.75 6.33
CA CYS A 56 11.74 -0.43 5.00
C CYS A 56 13.26 -0.69 4.81
N GLY A 57 13.90 -1.38 5.75
CA GLY A 57 15.31 -1.76 5.66
C GLY A 57 16.32 -0.67 6.04
N SER A 58 15.90 0.43 6.68
CA SER A 58 16.80 1.54 7.04
C SER A 58 17.57 1.36 8.35
N GLY A 59 17.22 0.36 9.18
CA GLY A 59 17.72 0.21 10.55
C GLY A 59 17.12 1.20 11.56
N GLU A 60 17.01 2.47 11.18
CA GLU A 60 16.46 3.57 11.98
C GLU A 60 15.12 3.26 12.69
N PRO A 61 14.85 3.82 13.89
CA PRO A 61 13.57 3.68 14.56
C PRO A 61 12.39 4.14 13.69
N TYR A 62 11.27 3.41 13.73
CA TYR A 62 10.11 3.70 12.87
C TYR A 62 9.62 5.15 13.00
N ARG A 63 9.58 5.73 14.20
CA ARG A 63 9.12 7.13 14.41
C ARG A 63 9.97 8.18 13.70
N ASP A 64 11.28 7.91 13.58
CA ASP A 64 12.31 8.80 13.04
C ASP A 64 12.51 8.54 11.52
N CYS A 65 12.15 7.33 11.05
CA CYS A 65 12.11 6.96 9.65
C CYS A 65 10.70 7.12 9.03
N CYS A 66 9.97 6.04 8.71
CA CYS A 66 8.73 6.13 7.92
C CYS A 66 7.54 6.71 8.69
N GLY A 67 7.53 6.59 10.02
CA GLY A 67 6.52 7.19 10.88
C GLY A 67 6.46 8.72 10.77
N GLY A 68 7.60 9.40 10.54
CA GLY A 68 7.63 10.83 10.24
C GLY A 68 6.82 11.18 8.99
N CYS A 69 6.94 10.37 7.94
CA CYS A 69 6.18 10.54 6.70
C CYS A 69 4.69 10.20 6.87
N HIS A 70 4.38 9.08 7.53
CA HIS A 70 2.98 8.65 7.74
C HIS A 70 2.19 9.68 8.56
N GLN A 71 2.85 10.29 9.57
CA GLN A 71 2.29 11.30 10.46
C GLN A 71 2.44 12.74 9.92
N GLY A 72 2.91 12.92 8.68
CA GLY A 72 3.00 14.23 8.02
C GLY A 72 4.06 15.20 8.58
N ARG A 73 4.96 14.74 9.47
CA ARG A 73 6.08 15.57 9.98
C ARG A 73 7.14 15.84 8.92
N THR A 74 7.36 14.90 8.01
CA THR A 74 8.40 14.98 6.98
C THR A 74 7.88 14.49 5.62
N ALA A 75 8.19 15.23 4.56
CA ALA A 75 8.01 14.73 3.20
C ALA A 75 9.11 13.71 2.85
N ALA A 76 8.86 12.83 1.89
CA ALA A 76 9.92 12.02 1.29
C ALA A 76 10.73 12.91 0.33
N PRO A 77 12.06 13.07 0.51
CA PRO A 77 12.89 13.92 -0.36
C PRO A 77 13.18 13.28 -1.73
N THR A 78 13.06 11.95 -1.86
CA THR A 78 13.35 11.20 -3.08
C THR A 78 12.28 10.16 -3.39
N ALA A 79 12.19 9.73 -4.65
CA ALA A 79 11.31 8.66 -5.10
C ALA A 79 11.57 7.33 -4.34
N GLU A 80 12.84 6.94 -4.15
CA GLU A 80 13.19 5.76 -3.36
C GLU A 80 12.73 5.90 -1.89
N ARG A 81 12.92 7.08 -1.28
CA ARG A 81 12.52 7.31 0.11
C ARG A 81 11.00 7.28 0.28
N LEU A 82 10.25 7.65 -0.77
CA LEU A 82 8.80 7.48 -0.84
C LEU A 82 8.42 6.01 -1.02
N MET A 83 9.08 5.26 -1.90
CA MET A 83 8.82 3.84 -2.05
C MET A 83 9.03 3.09 -0.72
N ARG A 84 10.14 3.38 -0.02
CA ARG A 84 10.41 2.86 1.33
C ARG A 84 9.32 3.20 2.36
N SER A 85 8.74 4.41 2.33
CA SER A 85 7.61 4.73 3.22
C SER A 85 6.32 4.03 2.79
N ARG A 86 5.99 3.96 1.49
CA ARG A 86 4.82 3.22 0.99
C ARG A 86 4.87 1.74 1.39
N TYR A 87 6.03 1.09 1.29
CA TYR A 87 6.23 -0.26 1.82
C TYR A 87 5.93 -0.34 3.33
N SER A 88 6.49 0.55 4.14
CA SER A 88 6.20 0.59 5.59
C SER A 88 4.71 0.82 5.87
N ALA A 89 4.01 1.61 5.06
CA ALA A 89 2.57 1.81 5.17
C ALA A 89 1.77 0.53 4.86
N PHE A 90 2.19 -0.28 3.88
CA PHE A 90 1.61 -1.61 3.63
C PHE A 90 1.83 -2.59 4.81
N VAL A 91 2.98 -2.51 5.50
CA VAL A 91 3.22 -3.32 6.71
C VAL A 91 2.22 -2.96 7.81
N VAL A 92 2.11 -1.68 8.15
CA VAL A 92 1.24 -1.19 9.25
C VAL A 92 -0.24 -1.01 8.86
N ALA A 93 -0.58 -1.24 7.59
CA ALA A 93 -1.91 -1.05 7.00
C ALA A 93 -2.44 0.40 7.01
N ASP A 94 -1.56 1.40 6.83
CA ASP A 94 -1.97 2.80 6.65
C ASP A 94 -2.41 3.06 5.20
N THR A 95 -3.63 2.63 4.88
CA THR A 95 -4.29 2.87 3.59
C THR A 95 -4.48 4.36 3.31
N GLY A 96 -4.62 5.18 4.35
CA GLY A 96 -4.70 6.64 4.22
C GLY A 96 -3.42 7.24 3.62
N TYR A 97 -2.25 6.86 4.15
CA TYR A 97 -0.97 7.29 3.59
C TYR A 97 -0.74 6.77 2.17
N LEU A 98 -1.11 5.51 1.90
CA LEU A 98 -1.01 4.91 0.57
C LEU A 98 -1.87 5.66 -0.48
N LEU A 99 -3.07 6.11 -0.11
CA LEU A 99 -3.94 6.92 -0.97
C LEU A 99 -3.51 8.39 -1.08
N ARG A 100 -2.94 8.97 -0.02
CA ARG A 100 -2.41 10.36 -0.05
C ARG A 100 -1.13 10.48 -0.88
N THR A 101 -0.35 9.42 -1.01
CA THR A 101 0.91 9.37 -1.78
C THR A 101 0.77 8.71 -3.16
N TRP A 102 -0.46 8.60 -3.66
CA TRP A 102 -0.78 8.11 -5.00
C TRP A 102 -1.21 9.28 -5.87
N HIS A 103 -0.69 9.36 -7.08
CA HIS A 103 -1.05 10.36 -8.08
C HIS A 103 -2.56 10.34 -8.36
N PRO A 104 -3.25 11.50 -8.38
CA PRO A 104 -4.71 11.53 -8.39
C PRO A 104 -5.36 10.89 -9.64
N THR A 105 -4.66 10.84 -10.78
CA THR A 105 -5.21 10.26 -12.03
C THR A 105 -5.22 8.73 -12.06
N THR A 106 -4.38 8.07 -11.26
CA THR A 106 -4.25 6.59 -11.23
C THR A 106 -4.66 5.99 -9.89
N ARG A 107 -4.95 6.84 -8.89
CA ARG A 107 -5.32 6.42 -7.54
C ARG A 107 -6.68 5.70 -7.53
N PRO A 108 -6.77 4.48 -6.95
CA PRO A 108 -8.06 3.81 -6.78
C PRO A 108 -8.93 4.51 -5.74
N GLY A 109 -10.26 4.36 -5.84
CA GLY A 109 -11.21 4.96 -4.89
C GLY A 109 -11.10 4.44 -3.46
N GLY A 110 -10.40 3.32 -3.25
CA GLY A 110 -10.11 2.74 -1.94
C GLY A 110 -9.04 1.64 -2.06
N LEU A 111 -8.57 1.15 -0.92
CA LEU A 111 -7.63 0.02 -0.83
C LEU A 111 -8.14 -0.95 0.23
N ASP A 112 -8.42 -2.19 -0.16
CA ASP A 112 -8.53 -3.31 0.77
C ASP A 112 -7.20 -4.08 0.78
N LEU A 113 -6.73 -4.44 1.96
CA LEU A 113 -5.42 -5.07 2.16
C LEU A 113 -5.60 -6.47 2.73
N GLU A 114 -5.25 -7.48 1.94
CA GLU A 114 -5.36 -8.90 2.29
C GLU A 114 -4.94 -9.15 3.77
N PRO A 115 -5.88 -9.52 4.65
CA PRO A 115 -5.60 -9.57 6.08
C PRO A 115 -4.67 -10.69 6.53
N ALA A 116 -4.46 -11.73 5.70
CA ALA A 116 -3.46 -12.77 5.92
C ALA A 116 -2.06 -12.38 5.41
N GLN A 117 -1.93 -11.38 4.54
CA GLN A 117 -0.66 -10.90 3.97
C GLN A 117 0.24 -10.26 5.03
N ARG A 118 1.50 -10.68 5.11
CA ARG A 118 2.52 -10.11 6.01
C ARG A 118 3.76 -9.73 5.21
N TRP A 119 4.02 -8.44 5.07
CA TRP A 119 5.25 -7.94 4.47
C TRP A 119 6.43 -8.17 5.42
N THR A 120 7.47 -8.85 4.93
CA THR A 120 8.61 -9.35 5.71
C THR A 120 9.92 -8.64 5.40
N GLY A 121 10.13 -8.20 4.15
CA GLY A 121 11.33 -7.46 3.74
C GLY A 121 11.12 -6.63 2.46
N LEU A 122 12.02 -5.67 2.23
CA LEU A 122 12.08 -4.86 1.02
C LEU A 122 13.54 -4.77 0.54
N GLU A 123 13.75 -5.12 -0.71
CA GLU A 123 15.00 -4.92 -1.45
C GLU A 123 14.76 -3.83 -2.51
N ILE A 124 15.59 -2.80 -2.54
CA ILE A 124 15.66 -1.89 -3.68
C ILE A 124 16.72 -2.47 -4.62
N LEU A 125 16.34 -2.69 -5.87
CA LEU A 125 17.16 -3.34 -6.90
C LEU A 125 17.83 -2.28 -7.81
N GLY A 126 17.10 -1.21 -8.13
CA GLY A 126 17.59 -0.11 -8.94
C GLY A 126 16.75 1.16 -8.79
N THR A 127 17.32 2.29 -9.19
CA THR A 127 16.63 3.60 -9.23
C THR A 127 17.09 4.41 -10.44
N THR A 128 16.23 5.28 -10.97
CA THR A 128 16.62 6.27 -11.98
C THR A 128 15.95 7.61 -11.69
N GLY A 129 16.68 8.72 -11.81
CA GLY A 129 16.17 10.05 -11.47
C GLY A 129 15.80 10.17 -9.99
N GLY A 130 14.63 10.74 -9.68
CA GLY A 130 14.01 10.63 -8.35
C GLY A 130 14.70 11.39 -7.20
N SER A 131 15.77 12.14 -7.45
CA SER A 131 16.45 12.96 -6.43
C SER A 131 15.73 14.30 -6.18
N ALA A 132 16.19 15.07 -5.18
CA ALA A 132 15.61 16.37 -4.83
C ALA A 132 15.59 17.43 -5.96
N PHE A 133 16.33 17.21 -7.06
CA PHE A 133 16.37 18.08 -8.24
C PHE A 133 15.56 17.55 -9.43
N HIS A 134 15.00 16.35 -9.34
CA HIS A 134 14.19 15.75 -10.40
C HIS A 134 12.70 16.01 -10.18
N THR A 135 11.95 15.97 -11.29
CA THR A 135 10.47 15.96 -11.32
C THR A 135 9.90 14.55 -11.49
N GLU A 136 10.68 13.60 -12.01
CA GLU A 136 10.30 12.20 -12.18
C GLU A 136 11.41 11.25 -11.69
N GLY A 137 11.04 10.01 -11.41
CA GLY A 137 12.00 8.93 -11.14
C GLY A 137 11.35 7.56 -11.09
N THR A 138 12.16 6.52 -11.19
CA THR A 138 11.73 5.13 -11.07
C THR A 138 12.45 4.42 -9.93
N VAL A 139 11.79 3.41 -9.37
CA VAL A 139 12.35 2.52 -8.34
C VAL A 139 11.97 1.09 -8.70
N GLU A 140 12.97 0.26 -8.92
CA GLU A 140 12.85 -1.18 -9.07
C GLU A 140 13.04 -1.82 -7.70
N PHE A 141 12.14 -2.73 -7.29
CA PHE A 141 12.22 -3.37 -5.99
C PHE A 141 11.63 -4.78 -5.96
N ARG A 142 12.02 -5.52 -4.91
CA ARG A 142 11.40 -6.78 -4.50
C ARG A 142 10.90 -6.68 -3.07
N ALA A 143 9.60 -6.86 -2.88
CA ALA A 143 8.93 -6.85 -1.58
C ALA A 143 8.55 -8.28 -1.18
N HIS A 144 9.17 -8.78 -0.11
CA HIS A 144 8.95 -10.14 0.40
C HIS A 144 7.75 -10.19 1.34
N TYR A 145 7.03 -11.31 1.32
CA TYR A 145 5.86 -11.50 2.16
C TYR A 145 5.62 -12.96 2.59
N THR A 146 4.71 -13.14 3.55
CA THR A 146 3.98 -14.40 3.72
C THR A 146 2.48 -14.21 3.53
N LEU A 147 1.84 -15.17 2.87
CA LEU A 147 0.40 -15.22 2.60
C LEU A 147 -0.14 -16.59 3.00
N HIS A 148 -1.11 -16.62 3.92
CA HIS A 148 -1.61 -17.87 4.53
C HIS A 148 -0.47 -18.81 5.04
N GLY A 149 0.62 -18.21 5.54
CA GLY A 149 1.81 -18.92 6.02
C GLY A 149 2.85 -19.28 4.96
N GLN A 150 2.53 -19.18 3.66
CA GLN A 150 3.47 -19.44 2.56
C GLN A 150 4.32 -18.22 2.26
N ALA A 151 5.64 -18.38 2.14
CA ALA A 151 6.55 -17.31 1.77
C ALA A 151 6.59 -17.11 0.24
N ASP A 152 6.58 -15.86 -0.20
CA ASP A 152 6.57 -15.45 -1.61
C ASP A 152 7.08 -13.99 -1.72
N SER A 153 7.27 -13.47 -2.93
CA SER A 153 7.73 -12.10 -3.16
C SER A 153 7.06 -11.43 -4.34
N GLN A 154 6.97 -10.11 -4.29
CA GLN A 154 6.51 -9.28 -5.40
C GLN A 154 7.68 -8.46 -5.94
N TYR A 155 7.91 -8.57 -7.24
CA TYR A 155 8.78 -7.66 -7.99
C TYR A 155 7.92 -6.56 -8.65
N GLU A 156 8.38 -5.31 -8.63
CA GLU A 156 7.75 -4.19 -9.34
C GLU A 156 8.80 -3.16 -9.76
N HIS A 157 8.62 -2.57 -10.94
CA HIS A 157 9.30 -1.35 -11.38
C HIS A 157 8.28 -0.21 -11.35
N SER A 158 8.39 0.70 -10.37
CA SER A 158 7.40 1.76 -10.17
C SER A 158 7.91 3.11 -10.63
N ARG A 159 7.03 3.92 -11.24
CA ARG A 159 7.28 5.32 -11.58
C ARG A 159 6.69 6.26 -10.55
N PHE A 160 7.43 7.32 -10.27
CA PHE A 160 7.07 8.38 -9.34
C PHE A 160 7.25 9.74 -10.02
N VAL A 161 6.35 10.66 -9.71
CA VAL A 161 6.38 12.04 -10.21
C VAL A 161 6.26 13.01 -9.04
N ARG A 162 6.65 14.27 -9.26
CA ARG A 162 6.69 15.31 -8.22
C ARG A 162 5.57 16.33 -8.40
N GLU A 163 4.44 16.05 -7.75
CA GLU A 163 3.25 16.90 -7.74
C GLU A 163 3.30 17.91 -6.60
N ASN A 164 3.17 19.21 -6.91
CA ASN A 164 3.16 20.29 -5.92
C ASN A 164 4.35 20.23 -4.93
N GLY A 165 5.53 19.86 -5.43
CA GLY A 165 6.76 19.71 -4.64
C GLY A 165 6.91 18.38 -3.89
N LEU A 166 5.86 17.55 -3.83
CA LEU A 166 5.84 16.25 -3.16
C LEU A 166 5.96 15.10 -4.16
N TRP A 167 6.75 14.08 -3.82
CA TRP A 167 6.74 12.82 -4.58
C TRP A 167 5.41 12.08 -4.40
N VAL A 168 4.88 11.51 -5.49
CA VAL A 168 3.73 10.59 -5.51
C VAL A 168 4.01 9.40 -6.44
N TYR A 169 3.45 8.23 -6.11
CA TYR A 169 3.44 7.06 -6.99
C TYR A 169 2.47 7.28 -8.15
N LEU A 170 2.94 7.10 -9.38
CA LEU A 170 2.11 7.24 -10.57
C LEU A 170 1.57 5.88 -11.02
N ASP A 171 2.44 4.98 -11.46
CA ASP A 171 2.09 3.66 -11.99
C ASP A 171 3.23 2.65 -11.88
N ALA A 172 2.90 1.39 -12.16
CA ALA A 172 3.88 0.34 -12.41
C ALA A 172 4.22 0.32 -13.90
N LEU A 173 5.51 0.22 -14.20
CA LEU A 173 6.05 0.02 -15.54
C LEU A 173 6.16 -1.49 -15.84
N PRO A 174 6.33 -1.88 -17.12
CA PRO A 174 6.80 -3.21 -17.47
C PRO A 174 8.15 -3.52 -16.77
N PRO A 175 8.51 -4.80 -16.57
CA PRO A 175 9.88 -5.16 -16.17
C PRO A 175 10.91 -4.55 -17.13
N ALA A 176 12.04 -4.13 -16.57
CA ALA A 176 13.17 -3.57 -17.31
C ALA A 176 13.95 -4.65 -18.10
#